data_AF-A0AAD7MZE4-F1
#
_entry.id   AF-A0AAD7MZE4-F1
#
_cell.length_a   1.000
_cell.length_b   1.000
_cell.length_c   1.000
_cell.angle_alpha   90.00
_cell.angle_beta   90.00
_cell.angle_gamma   90.00
#
_symmetry.space_group_name_H-M   'P 1'
#
loop_
_entity.id
_entity.type
_entity.pdbx_description
1 polymer ?
#
loop_
_entity_poly.entity_id
_entity_poly.type
_entity_poly.pdbx_seq_one_letter_code
_entity_poly.pdbx_strand_id
1 'polypeptide(L)'
;MSRSGFLVLAALLPFALGQGVGTNLAENHPTLTWQKCTGTGGTSCTSQSSSIVIDANWRWVHNNASTNCYTGNTWDATICPDAKTCAANCQLDGADYSGTYGITTSGNALTLKFVTVSQQPNIGSRVYLLAPGSTSQYQTFDFRNQEFFSVRSDDHLTLNGRSFDVDVSQLPCGLNGALYFSQMDADGGAGPKYGTGYCDAQCPRDLKFINGVANSAGWVPSSNDTNAGTGTMGTCCPEMDVWEANSVSSAYTPHPCTTLGQSTCTGSTCSAPNSTAGTCDQAGCDFNSYRMGNTSFYGPGLTVDTKQKITVVTQFVGSPITQINRFYVQNGKVIPNSQSTVSGVTGNSISDSFCAAQKTAFGDTNTFASKGGLAGMSSASAAGMVLVMSIWDDHAANMLWLDAPYPPTKSASSPGVTRGTCSPSSGAPKTVEAQNANAQVIYSNIKFGPIGSTFNAPH
;
A
#
# COMPACT_ATOMS: atom_id res chain seq x y z
N MET A 1 22.64 -57.08 -20.92
CA MET A 1 21.71 -56.07 -20.37
C MET A 1 22.54 -55.03 -19.63
N SER A 2 22.94 -53.96 -20.31
CA SER A 2 23.70 -52.85 -19.71
C SER A 2 22.73 -51.70 -19.42
N ARG A 3 22.62 -51.29 -18.16
CA ARG A 3 21.78 -50.15 -17.73
C ARG A 3 22.62 -48.89 -17.83
N SER A 4 22.33 -48.04 -18.80
CA SER A 4 22.84 -46.67 -18.89
C SER A 4 22.13 -45.79 -17.86
N GLY A 5 22.85 -45.33 -16.84
CA GLY A 5 22.37 -44.29 -15.92
C GLY A 5 22.72 -42.91 -16.48
N PHE A 6 21.70 -42.10 -16.78
CA PHE A 6 21.86 -40.68 -17.06
C PHE A 6 22.06 -39.94 -15.73
N LEU A 7 23.26 -39.37 -15.51
CA LEU A 7 23.45 -38.33 -14.50
C LEU A 7 22.87 -37.02 -15.05
N VAL A 8 21.80 -36.53 -14.43
CA VAL A 8 21.32 -35.16 -14.62
C VAL A 8 22.16 -34.26 -13.72
N LEU A 9 23.11 -33.54 -14.32
CA LEU A 9 23.86 -32.49 -13.66
C LEU A 9 22.92 -31.29 -13.50
N ALA A 10 22.39 -31.07 -12.29
CA ALA A 10 21.63 -29.86 -11.99
C ALA A 10 22.58 -28.66 -12.08
N ALA A 11 22.41 -27.84 -13.11
CA ALA A 11 23.08 -26.55 -13.23
C ALA A 11 22.59 -25.64 -12.09
N LEU A 12 23.39 -25.48 -11.05
CA LEU A 12 23.25 -24.40 -10.08
C LEU A 12 23.54 -23.09 -10.83
N LEU A 13 22.48 -22.44 -11.33
CA LEU A 13 22.57 -21.04 -11.74
C LEU A 13 23.02 -20.24 -10.51
N PRO A 14 24.07 -19.40 -10.60
CA PRO A 14 24.42 -18.51 -9.52
C PRO A 14 23.27 -17.52 -9.34
N PHE A 15 22.46 -17.72 -8.29
CA PHE A 15 21.65 -16.65 -7.77
C PHE A 15 22.61 -15.53 -7.38
N ALA A 16 22.53 -14.39 -8.05
CA ALA A 16 23.18 -13.19 -7.56
C ALA A 16 22.56 -12.91 -6.19
N LEU A 17 23.28 -13.26 -5.13
CA LEU A 17 22.93 -12.81 -3.78
C LEU A 17 22.88 -11.29 -3.85
N GLY A 18 21.71 -10.71 -3.60
CA GLY A 18 21.54 -9.27 -3.53
C GLY A 18 22.23 -8.69 -2.30
N GLN A 19 21.60 -7.71 -1.65
CA GLN A 19 22.03 -7.24 -0.35
C GLN A 19 22.17 -8.41 0.66
N GLY A 20 23.21 -8.33 1.50
CA GLY A 20 23.49 -9.30 2.55
C GLY A 20 22.44 -9.27 3.67
N VAL A 21 22.59 -10.21 4.61
CA VAL A 21 21.72 -10.34 5.79
C VAL A 21 22.51 -10.00 7.04
N GLY A 22 22.13 -8.88 7.66
CA GLY A 22 22.67 -8.42 8.94
C GLY A 22 22.23 -9.34 10.08
N THR A 23 23.05 -9.40 11.11
CA THR A 23 22.82 -10.26 12.29
C THR A 23 23.01 -9.53 13.61
N ASN A 24 23.12 -8.19 13.60
CA ASN A 24 23.21 -7.44 14.86
C ASN A 24 21.87 -7.48 15.61
N LEU A 25 20.76 -7.47 14.89
CA LEU A 25 19.41 -7.60 15.44
C LEU A 25 18.68 -8.76 14.76
N ALA A 26 18.13 -9.67 15.57
CA ALA A 26 17.32 -10.76 15.06
C ALA A 26 16.01 -10.22 14.47
N GLU A 27 15.66 -10.66 13.26
CA GLU A 27 14.38 -10.34 12.64
C GLU A 27 13.26 -11.21 13.21
N ASN A 28 12.37 -10.59 14.00
CA ASN A 28 11.21 -11.24 14.62
C ASN A 28 9.92 -10.56 14.17
N HIS A 29 9.19 -11.20 13.25
CA HIS A 29 7.96 -10.66 12.66
C HIS A 29 6.81 -10.59 13.68
N PRO A 30 6.19 -9.42 13.93
CA PRO A 30 5.01 -9.32 14.79
C PRO A 30 3.84 -10.14 14.23
N THR A 31 3.21 -10.96 15.08
CA THR A 31 2.12 -11.84 14.66
C THR A 31 0.85 -11.03 14.35
N LEU A 32 0.13 -11.40 13.30
CA LEU A 32 -1.15 -10.80 12.94
C LEU A 32 -2.08 -11.90 12.42
N THR A 33 -3.24 -12.04 13.05
CA THR A 33 -4.28 -12.98 12.58
C THR A 33 -5.24 -12.30 11.61
N TRP A 34 -5.61 -13.01 10.55
CA TRP A 34 -6.68 -12.64 9.62
C TRP A 34 -7.62 -13.83 9.43
N GLN A 35 -8.73 -13.67 8.73
CA GLN A 35 -9.70 -14.76 8.55
C GLN A 35 -9.99 -15.05 7.09
N LYS A 36 -10.01 -16.33 6.74
CA LYS A 36 -10.50 -16.81 5.45
C LYS A 36 -11.94 -17.27 5.59
N CYS A 37 -12.85 -16.63 4.87
CA CYS A 37 -14.28 -16.87 4.94
C CYS A 37 -14.79 -17.70 3.77
N THR A 38 -15.90 -18.40 4.00
CA THR A 38 -16.65 -19.18 3.03
C THR A 38 -18.15 -18.93 3.22
N GLY A 39 -18.97 -19.37 2.27
CA GLY A 39 -20.43 -19.20 2.37
C GLY A 39 -20.86 -17.73 2.30
N THR A 40 -21.87 -17.36 3.08
CA THR A 40 -22.44 -16.01 3.14
C THR A 40 -22.71 -15.59 4.60
N GLY A 41 -22.91 -14.29 4.84
CA GLY A 41 -23.38 -13.75 6.12
C GLY A 41 -22.31 -13.53 7.18
N GLY A 42 -21.01 -13.71 6.87
CA GLY A 42 -19.93 -13.39 7.80
C GLY A 42 -19.69 -14.40 8.92
N THR A 43 -20.37 -15.56 8.91
CA THR A 43 -20.39 -16.53 10.03
C THR A 43 -19.44 -17.71 9.86
N SER A 44 -19.02 -18.02 8.63
CA SER A 44 -18.15 -19.16 8.32
C SER A 44 -16.75 -18.68 7.96
N CYS A 45 -15.95 -18.34 8.98
CA CYS A 45 -14.60 -17.83 8.81
C CYS A 45 -13.59 -18.62 9.66
N THR A 46 -12.42 -18.90 9.09
CA THR A 46 -11.31 -19.63 9.74
C THR A 46 -10.11 -18.72 9.93
N SER A 47 -9.60 -18.67 11.15
CA SER A 47 -8.43 -17.84 11.48
C SER A 47 -7.16 -18.38 10.81
N GLN A 48 -6.36 -17.45 10.29
CA GLN A 48 -5.09 -17.68 9.63
C GLN A 48 -4.00 -17.02 10.49
N SER A 49 -3.01 -17.81 10.92
CA SER A 49 -1.93 -17.34 11.78
C SER A 49 -0.78 -16.82 10.93
N SER A 50 -0.77 -15.50 10.68
CA SER A 50 0.24 -14.80 9.90
C SER A 50 1.11 -13.90 10.78
N SER A 51 2.03 -13.19 10.14
CA SER A 51 2.82 -12.12 10.74
C SER A 51 3.02 -11.00 9.72
N ILE A 52 3.55 -9.87 10.17
CA ILE A 52 3.89 -8.74 9.31
C ILE A 52 5.41 -8.54 9.23
N VAL A 53 5.86 -7.96 8.14
CA VAL A 53 7.26 -7.58 7.93
C VAL A 53 7.36 -6.15 7.42
N ILE A 54 8.27 -5.36 8.00
CA ILE A 54 8.54 -3.99 7.54
C ILE A 54 9.34 -3.99 6.23
N ASP A 55 9.01 -3.07 5.33
CA ASP A 55 9.71 -2.79 4.08
C ASP A 55 11.22 -2.52 4.29
N ALA A 56 12.03 -3.06 3.37
CA ALA A 56 13.48 -2.98 3.41
C ALA A 56 14.05 -1.54 3.46
N ASN A 57 13.34 -0.56 2.90
CA ASN A 57 13.75 0.84 2.83
C ASN A 57 13.86 1.50 4.20
N TRP A 58 13.10 1.02 5.19
CA TRP A 58 13.16 1.50 6.59
C TRP A 58 14.28 0.86 7.41
N ARG A 59 14.86 -0.24 6.92
CA ARG A 59 15.85 -1.00 7.69
C ARG A 59 17.18 -0.27 7.74
N TRP A 60 17.93 -0.57 8.80
CA TRP A 60 19.33 -0.21 8.87
C TRP A 60 20.11 -0.97 7.79
N VAL A 61 20.86 -0.22 6.98
CA VAL A 61 21.74 -0.75 5.94
C VAL A 61 23.19 -0.47 6.32
N HIS A 62 23.97 -1.51 6.55
CA HIS A 62 25.36 -1.40 7.00
C HIS A 62 26.26 -2.44 6.35
N ASN A 63 27.57 -2.32 6.52
CA ASN A 63 28.54 -3.34 6.10
C ASN A 63 28.82 -4.35 7.23
N ASN A 64 29.75 -5.29 7.00
CA ASN A 64 30.12 -6.30 8.01
C ASN A 64 30.76 -5.74 9.29
N ALA A 65 31.25 -4.49 9.28
CA ALA A 65 31.79 -3.79 10.44
C ALA A 65 30.75 -2.90 11.14
N SER A 66 29.46 -3.04 10.81
CA SER A 66 28.37 -2.21 11.32
C SER A 66 28.56 -0.71 11.03
N THR A 67 29.27 -0.38 9.94
CA THR A 67 29.34 0.97 9.40
C THR A 67 28.19 1.18 8.42
N ASN A 68 27.45 2.29 8.55
CA ASN A 68 26.30 2.58 7.69
C ASN A 68 26.71 2.66 6.21
N CYS A 69 25.98 1.93 5.37
CA CYS A 69 26.05 2.12 3.92
C CYS A 69 25.21 3.31 3.45
N TYR A 70 24.19 3.67 4.23
CA TYR A 70 23.25 4.75 3.95
C TYR A 70 22.90 5.48 5.24
N THR A 71 23.06 6.82 5.26
CA THR A 71 22.76 7.66 6.44
C THR A 71 22.02 8.92 6.01
N GLY A 72 20.94 9.26 6.72
CA GLY A 72 20.05 10.33 6.30
C GLY A 72 19.50 9.99 4.93
N ASN A 73 19.89 10.76 3.91
CA ASN A 73 19.50 10.55 2.52
C ASN A 73 20.68 10.28 1.56
N THR A 74 21.84 9.86 2.07
CA THR A 74 23.07 9.71 1.28
C THR A 74 23.73 8.33 1.47
N TRP A 75 24.21 7.75 0.37
CA TRP A 75 25.02 6.52 0.36
C TRP A 75 26.49 6.83 0.69
N ASP A 76 27.16 5.94 1.43
CA ASP A 76 28.61 6.04 1.66
C ASP A 76 29.36 5.67 0.38
N ALA A 77 30.05 6.65 -0.23
CA ALA A 77 30.73 6.46 -1.51
C ALA A 77 31.94 5.51 -1.45
N THR A 78 32.49 5.23 -0.27
CA THR A 78 33.60 4.28 -0.09
C THR A 78 33.08 2.85 -0.06
N ILE A 79 31.96 2.62 0.62
CA ILE A 79 31.32 1.30 0.72
C ILE A 79 30.52 0.99 -0.55
N CYS A 80 29.90 2.02 -1.13
CA CYS A 80 29.01 1.96 -2.29
C CYS A 80 29.54 2.77 -3.49
N PRO A 81 30.72 2.44 -4.05
CA PRO A 81 31.28 3.15 -5.20
C PRO A 81 30.48 2.91 -6.49
N ASP A 82 29.77 1.78 -6.57
CA ASP A 82 28.84 1.42 -7.63
C ASP A 82 27.72 0.53 -7.08
N ALA A 83 26.65 0.39 -7.87
CA ALA A 83 25.43 -0.31 -7.50
C ALA A 83 25.64 -1.79 -7.11
N LYS A 84 26.53 -2.50 -7.83
CA LYS A 84 26.77 -3.93 -7.62
C LYS A 84 27.67 -4.16 -6.40
N THR A 85 28.75 -3.38 -6.29
CA THR A 85 29.65 -3.41 -5.13
C THR A 85 28.91 -3.03 -3.85
N CYS A 86 28.02 -2.03 -3.91
CA CYS A 86 27.19 -1.63 -2.79
C CYS A 86 26.29 -2.77 -2.31
N ALA A 87 25.57 -3.46 -3.21
CA ALA A 87 24.75 -4.61 -2.84
C ALA A 87 25.59 -5.74 -2.20
N ALA A 88 26.79 -6.00 -2.70
CA ALA A 88 27.67 -7.03 -2.14
C ALA A 88 28.26 -6.64 -0.76
N ASN A 89 28.49 -5.35 -0.51
CA ASN A 89 29.11 -4.85 0.71
C ASN A 89 28.12 -4.59 1.84
N CYS A 90 26.83 -4.41 1.51
CA CYS A 90 25.81 -3.93 2.41
C CYS A 90 24.78 -5.00 2.73
N GLN A 91 24.23 -4.92 3.94
CA GLN A 91 23.28 -5.88 4.47
C GLN A 91 22.11 -5.17 5.16
N LEU A 92 20.94 -5.80 5.09
CA LEU A 92 19.74 -5.40 5.82
C LEU A 92 19.72 -6.11 7.17
N ASP A 93 19.57 -5.37 8.26
CA ASP A 93 19.46 -5.95 9.61
C ASP A 93 18.00 -6.16 10.05
N GLY A 94 17.81 -6.83 11.18
CA GLY A 94 16.51 -6.97 11.83
C GLY A 94 15.92 -5.62 12.26
N ALA A 95 14.63 -5.63 12.58
CA ALA A 95 13.89 -4.44 12.98
C ALA A 95 13.37 -4.50 14.42
N ASP A 96 13.60 -3.44 15.20
CA ASP A 96 12.87 -3.18 16.44
C ASP A 96 11.53 -2.51 16.10
N TYR A 97 10.55 -3.35 15.77
CA TYR A 97 9.22 -2.95 15.30
C TYR A 97 8.56 -1.89 16.20
N SER A 98 8.52 -2.12 17.51
CA SER A 98 7.81 -1.21 18.42
C SER A 98 8.66 0.00 18.82
N GLY A 99 9.92 -0.20 19.17
CA GLY A 99 10.74 0.87 19.76
C GLY A 99 11.31 1.83 18.73
N THR A 100 11.59 1.35 17.51
CA THR A 100 12.15 2.19 16.43
C THR A 100 11.08 2.62 15.43
N TYR A 101 10.14 1.74 15.07
CA TYR A 101 9.19 2.00 13.99
C TYR A 101 7.75 2.26 14.45
N GLY A 102 7.45 2.10 15.74
CA GLY A 102 6.10 2.32 16.28
C GLY A 102 5.06 1.34 15.75
N ILE A 103 5.50 0.15 15.33
CA ILE A 103 4.67 -0.92 14.79
C ILE A 103 4.37 -1.91 15.92
N THR A 104 3.09 -2.14 16.18
CA THR A 104 2.65 -3.12 17.19
C THR A 104 1.49 -3.94 16.68
N THR A 105 1.39 -5.18 17.15
CA THR A 105 0.24 -6.05 16.87
C THR A 105 -0.37 -6.61 18.15
N SER A 106 -1.68 -6.88 18.10
CA SER A 106 -2.42 -7.54 19.17
C SER A 106 -3.52 -8.40 18.56
N GLY A 107 -3.28 -9.71 18.46
CA GLY A 107 -4.21 -10.64 17.83
C GLY A 107 -4.42 -10.32 16.35
N ASN A 108 -5.59 -9.80 16.01
CA ASN A 108 -5.99 -9.44 14.66
C ASN A 108 -5.81 -7.95 14.32
N ALA A 109 -5.14 -7.18 15.19
CA ALA A 109 -4.95 -5.74 15.00
C ALA A 109 -3.47 -5.38 14.83
N LEU A 110 -3.20 -4.48 13.89
CA LEU A 110 -1.92 -3.83 13.59
C LEU A 110 -2.08 -2.34 13.84
N THR A 111 -1.21 -1.75 14.66
CA THR A 111 -1.11 -0.29 14.84
C THR A 111 0.18 0.21 14.23
N LEU A 112 0.09 1.23 13.38
CA LEU A 112 1.22 1.96 12.82
C LEU A 112 1.19 3.40 13.33
N LYS A 113 2.24 3.81 14.05
CA LYS A 113 2.43 5.21 14.44
C LYS A 113 3.11 5.99 13.34
N PHE A 114 2.79 7.26 13.24
CA PHE A 114 3.36 8.16 12.25
C PHE A 114 4.80 8.53 12.62
N VAL A 115 5.05 9.08 13.81
CA VAL A 115 6.42 9.39 14.26
C VAL A 115 6.79 8.53 15.47
N THR A 116 7.97 7.91 15.41
CA THR A 116 8.57 7.19 16.54
C THR A 116 9.98 7.71 16.76
N VAL A 117 10.28 8.18 17.97
CA VAL A 117 11.60 8.72 18.31
C VAL A 117 12.36 7.70 19.13
N SER A 118 13.42 7.16 18.57
CA SER A 118 14.41 6.34 19.28
C SER A 118 15.77 7.05 19.29
N GLN A 119 16.82 6.46 18.72
CA GLN A 119 18.08 7.16 18.46
C GLN A 119 17.95 8.23 17.37
N GLN A 120 17.05 7.99 16.41
CA GLN A 120 16.68 8.92 15.33
C GLN A 120 15.15 8.93 15.21
N PRO A 121 14.55 10.05 14.75
CA PRO A 121 13.12 10.06 14.44
C PRO A 121 12.85 9.20 13.21
N ASN A 122 12.00 8.19 13.36
CA ASN A 122 11.38 7.45 12.27
C ASN A 122 10.05 8.12 11.88
N ILE A 123 9.82 8.28 10.58
CA ILE A 123 8.59 8.85 10.02
C ILE A 123 7.94 7.79 9.11
N GLY A 124 6.68 7.51 9.37
CA GLY A 124 5.88 6.54 8.63
C GLY A 124 6.37 5.10 8.76
N SER A 125 5.63 4.19 8.12
CA SER A 125 6.03 2.81 7.91
C SER A 125 5.22 2.17 6.79
N ARG A 126 5.80 1.14 6.16
CA ARG A 126 5.12 0.23 5.23
C ARG A 126 5.41 -1.20 5.63
N VAL A 127 4.38 -2.02 5.71
CA VAL A 127 4.48 -3.44 6.10
C VAL A 127 3.70 -4.35 5.15
N TYR A 128 4.15 -5.60 5.06
CA TYR A 128 3.52 -6.64 4.24
C TYR A 128 2.99 -7.77 5.12
N LEU A 129 1.90 -8.40 4.68
CA LEU A 129 1.41 -9.62 5.32
C LEU A 129 2.19 -10.84 4.81
N LEU A 130 2.77 -11.62 5.73
CA LEU A 130 3.41 -12.90 5.42
C LEU A 130 2.39 -14.03 5.35
N ALA A 131 2.67 -15.03 4.50
CA ALA A 131 1.85 -16.23 4.40
C ALA A 131 1.80 -16.96 5.76
N PRO A 132 0.68 -17.62 6.12
CA PRO A 132 0.55 -18.29 7.41
C PRO A 132 1.71 -19.26 7.70
N GLY A 133 2.36 -19.08 8.84
CA GLY A 133 3.53 -19.88 9.25
C GLY A 133 4.80 -19.70 8.42
N SER A 134 4.85 -18.73 7.50
CA SER A 134 6.01 -18.46 6.65
C SER A 134 6.79 -17.23 7.11
N THR A 135 8.11 -17.29 6.97
CA THR A 135 9.02 -16.12 7.04
C THR A 135 9.67 -15.83 5.69
N SER A 136 9.36 -16.60 4.65
CA SER A 136 10.03 -16.57 3.35
C SER A 136 9.06 -16.38 2.18
N GLN A 137 7.79 -16.09 2.45
CA GLN A 137 6.76 -15.83 1.45
C GLN A 137 5.75 -14.82 1.99
N TYR A 138 5.40 -13.82 1.18
CA TYR A 138 4.23 -12.97 1.40
C TYR A 138 2.94 -13.76 1.20
N GLN A 139 1.86 -13.34 1.88
CA GLN A 139 0.53 -13.80 1.57
C GLN A 139 0.07 -13.11 0.28
N THR A 140 -0.19 -13.91 -0.76
CA THR A 140 -0.78 -13.41 -2.00
C THR A 140 -2.29 -13.64 -2.05
N PHE A 141 -3.00 -12.74 -2.71
CA PHE A 141 -4.46 -12.78 -2.83
C PHE A 141 -4.87 -12.71 -4.31
N ASP A 142 -5.77 -13.59 -4.72
CA ASP A 142 -6.53 -13.46 -5.97
C ASP A 142 -7.95 -13.03 -5.63
N PHE A 143 -8.23 -11.73 -5.78
CA PHE A 143 -9.49 -11.12 -5.40
C PHE A 143 -10.57 -11.20 -6.49
N ARG A 144 -10.35 -11.85 -7.64
CA ARG A 144 -11.40 -12.00 -8.67
C ARG A 144 -12.62 -12.76 -8.14
N ASN A 145 -13.80 -12.17 -8.28
CA ASN A 145 -15.06 -12.69 -7.73
C ASN A 145 -14.99 -12.98 -6.22
N GLN A 146 -14.15 -12.23 -5.51
CA GLN A 146 -14.00 -12.28 -4.06
C GLN A 146 -14.38 -10.93 -3.43
N GLU A 147 -14.46 -10.95 -2.12
CA GLU A 147 -14.65 -9.83 -1.24
C GLU A 147 -13.47 -9.74 -0.30
N PHE A 148 -12.79 -8.61 -0.35
CA PHE A 148 -11.82 -8.22 0.65
C PHE A 148 -12.49 -7.31 1.65
N PHE A 149 -12.36 -7.68 2.91
CA PHE A 149 -13.01 -7.03 4.01
C PHE A 149 -11.96 -6.64 5.03
N SER A 150 -11.98 -5.36 5.36
CA SER A 150 -11.31 -4.87 6.53
C SER A 150 -12.42 -4.45 7.48
N VAL A 151 -12.37 -4.94 8.71
CA VAL A 151 -13.07 -4.38 9.88
C VAL A 151 -14.52 -4.83 10.12
N ARG A 152 -14.79 -5.34 11.33
CA ARG A 152 -16.06 -5.31 12.08
C ARG A 152 -15.67 -5.70 13.51
N SER A 153 -16.27 -5.09 14.52
CA SER A 153 -16.32 -5.71 15.85
C SER A 153 -17.78 -5.87 16.25
N ASP A 154 -18.28 -7.08 16.08
CA ASP A 154 -19.27 -7.65 16.98
C ASP A 154 -18.58 -8.72 17.80
N ASP A 155 -17.64 -8.31 18.67
CA ASP A 155 -17.43 -9.10 19.87
C ASP A 155 -16.97 -8.26 21.06
N HIS A 156 -17.61 -8.51 22.19
CA HIS A 156 -17.48 -7.84 23.48
C HIS A 156 -16.15 -8.23 24.19
N LEU A 157 -15.00 -7.95 23.60
CA LEU A 157 -13.71 -8.06 24.29
C LEU A 157 -13.32 -6.71 24.90
N THR A 158 -13.87 -6.46 26.08
CA THR A 158 -13.39 -5.42 27.01
C THR A 158 -12.30 -6.03 27.87
N LEU A 159 -11.04 -5.87 27.46
CA LEU A 159 -9.88 -5.90 28.36
C LEU A 159 -9.30 -4.49 28.35
N ASN A 160 -9.55 -3.72 29.41
CA ASN A 160 -9.12 -2.33 29.58
C ASN A 160 -9.67 -1.30 28.55
N GLY A 161 -10.85 -1.56 27.96
CA GLY A 161 -11.61 -0.54 27.24
C GLY A 161 -11.15 -0.20 25.81
N ARG A 162 -10.43 -1.10 25.13
CA ARG A 162 -9.96 -0.87 23.75
C ARG A 162 -9.90 -2.18 22.94
N SER A 163 -10.82 -2.34 21.99
CA SER A 163 -10.79 -3.33 20.88
C SER A 163 -10.77 -2.52 19.56
N PHE A 164 -10.24 -2.98 18.40
CA PHE A 164 -10.14 -2.20 17.12
C PHE A 164 -10.23 -3.13 15.91
N ASP A 165 -10.88 -2.91 14.74
CA ASP A 165 -11.31 -1.86 13.78
C ASP A 165 -10.29 -0.91 13.07
N VAL A 166 -10.61 -0.40 11.86
CA VAL A 166 -9.86 0.69 11.17
C VAL A 166 -10.25 1.99 11.84
N ASP A 167 -9.27 2.59 12.49
CA ASP A 167 -9.40 3.84 13.22
C ASP A 167 -8.51 4.88 12.54
N VAL A 168 -9.17 5.77 11.79
CA VAL A 168 -8.55 6.94 11.15
C VAL A 168 -8.81 8.23 11.94
N SER A 169 -9.42 8.16 13.12
CA SER A 169 -9.82 9.34 13.90
C SER A 169 -8.63 10.22 14.31
N GLN A 170 -7.42 9.63 14.31
CA GLN A 170 -6.16 10.30 14.60
C GLN A 170 -5.33 10.64 13.35
N LEU A 171 -5.87 10.43 12.14
CA LEU A 171 -5.23 10.82 10.89
C LEU A 171 -5.79 12.17 10.41
N PRO A 172 -5.09 13.29 10.61
CA PRO A 172 -5.52 14.59 10.12
C PRO A 172 -5.23 14.74 8.61
N CYS A 173 -5.58 15.92 8.07
CA CYS A 173 -5.15 16.36 6.75
C CYS A 173 -3.63 16.18 6.56
N GLY A 174 -3.22 15.73 5.38
CA GLY A 174 -1.80 15.54 5.07
C GLY A 174 -1.23 14.15 5.36
N LEU A 175 -1.97 13.29 6.06
CA LEU A 175 -1.61 11.89 6.26
C LEU A 175 -2.44 10.96 5.40
N ASN A 176 -1.88 9.79 5.12
CA ASN A 176 -2.59 8.67 4.52
C ASN A 176 -2.26 7.39 5.30
N GLY A 177 -3.30 6.78 5.86
CA GLY A 177 -3.27 5.38 6.26
C GLY A 177 -3.74 4.54 5.07
N ALA A 178 -2.79 3.97 4.33
CA ALA A 178 -3.10 3.16 3.16
C ALA A 178 -3.09 1.64 3.44
N LEU A 179 -4.10 0.95 2.91
CA LEU A 179 -4.19 -0.51 2.81
C LEU A 179 -4.51 -0.86 1.36
N TYR A 180 -3.61 -1.61 0.71
CA TYR A 180 -3.65 -1.83 -0.73
C TYR A 180 -3.00 -3.15 -1.11
N PHE A 181 -3.17 -3.53 -2.37
CA PHE A 181 -2.50 -4.69 -2.95
C PHE A 181 -1.49 -4.24 -3.99
N SER A 182 -0.29 -4.80 -3.93
CA SER A 182 0.76 -4.62 -4.93
C SER A 182 1.13 -5.96 -5.57
N GLN A 183 1.36 -6.00 -6.88
CA GLN A 183 1.77 -7.22 -7.59
C GLN A 183 3.27 -7.51 -7.42
N MET A 184 3.73 -7.50 -6.17
CA MET A 184 5.07 -7.98 -5.77
C MET A 184 5.18 -9.50 -5.96
N ASP A 185 6.40 -9.97 -6.17
CA ASP A 185 6.69 -11.41 -6.11
C ASP A 185 6.46 -11.95 -4.70
N ALA A 186 5.86 -13.14 -4.57
CA ALA A 186 5.58 -13.74 -3.28
C ALA A 186 6.87 -13.98 -2.45
N ASP A 187 8.00 -14.20 -3.10
CA ASP A 187 9.30 -14.35 -2.46
C ASP A 187 10.07 -13.02 -2.34
N GLY A 188 9.47 -11.88 -2.69
CA GLY A 188 10.08 -10.55 -2.63
C GLY A 188 11.39 -10.40 -3.41
N GLY A 189 11.65 -11.25 -4.41
CA GLY A 189 12.95 -11.29 -5.08
C GLY A 189 14.05 -11.88 -4.19
N ALA A 190 13.73 -12.96 -3.47
CA ALA A 190 14.58 -13.71 -2.53
C ALA A 190 14.85 -13.07 -1.15
N GLY A 191 14.03 -12.11 -0.69
CA GLY A 191 14.23 -11.44 0.61
C GLY A 191 12.97 -11.00 1.37
N PRO A 192 11.83 -11.73 1.33
CA PRO A 192 10.60 -11.24 1.94
C PRO A 192 10.70 -11.23 3.48
N LYS A 193 11.60 -12.04 4.05
CA LYS A 193 11.99 -11.97 5.48
C LYS A 193 12.41 -10.57 5.91
N TYR A 194 12.99 -9.80 5.00
CA TYR A 194 13.45 -8.43 5.22
C TYR A 194 12.66 -7.39 4.41
N GLY A 195 11.47 -7.74 3.91
CA GLY A 195 10.57 -6.78 3.27
C GLY A 195 11.04 -6.27 1.91
N THR A 196 11.71 -7.09 1.11
CA THR A 196 12.24 -6.69 -0.21
C THR A 196 11.21 -6.87 -1.33
N GLY A 197 11.52 -6.31 -2.50
CA GLY A 197 10.76 -6.55 -3.73
C GLY A 197 9.56 -5.64 -3.93
N TYR A 198 9.48 -4.52 -3.19
CA TYR A 198 8.40 -3.55 -3.35
C TYR A 198 8.35 -3.01 -4.78
N CYS A 199 7.13 -2.74 -5.23
CA CYS A 199 6.78 -2.08 -6.46
C CYS A 199 5.37 -1.51 -6.31
N ASP A 200 5.02 -0.53 -7.12
CA ASP A 200 3.66 -0.03 -7.22
C ASP A 200 3.44 0.67 -8.58
N ALA A 201 2.27 1.26 -8.80
CA ALA A 201 1.94 1.88 -10.09
C ALA A 201 2.63 3.24 -10.29
N GLN A 202 3.24 3.81 -9.26
CA GLN A 202 4.03 5.04 -9.33
C GLN A 202 5.44 4.79 -9.88
N CYS A 203 5.87 3.53 -9.97
CA CYS A 203 7.24 3.16 -10.37
C CYS A 203 8.32 3.82 -9.48
N PRO A 204 8.25 3.68 -8.14
CA PRO A 204 9.09 4.42 -7.20
C PRO A 204 10.57 4.21 -7.45
N ARG A 205 11.33 5.30 -7.35
CA ARG A 205 12.78 5.36 -7.54
C ARG A 205 13.54 5.59 -6.23
N ASP A 206 12.83 5.70 -5.12
CA ASP A 206 13.36 5.92 -3.78
C ASP A 206 13.77 4.63 -3.06
N LEU A 207 13.45 3.46 -3.64
CA LEU A 207 13.90 2.20 -3.08
C LEU A 207 15.42 2.08 -3.13
N LYS A 208 16.02 1.77 -1.98
CA LYS A 208 17.45 1.54 -1.82
C LYS A 208 17.95 0.30 -2.57
N PHE A 209 17.12 -0.73 -2.71
CA PHE A 209 17.46 -1.97 -3.41
C PHE A 209 16.34 -2.39 -4.35
N ILE A 210 16.68 -2.68 -5.60
CA ILE A 210 15.78 -3.17 -6.64
C ILE A 210 16.47 -4.32 -7.36
N ASN A 211 15.78 -5.47 -7.46
CA ASN A 211 16.27 -6.68 -8.14
C ASN A 211 17.67 -7.13 -7.68
N GLY A 212 17.92 -7.07 -6.37
CA GLY A 212 19.19 -7.47 -5.75
C GLY A 212 20.35 -6.49 -5.99
N VAL A 213 20.09 -5.30 -6.54
CA VAL A 213 21.09 -4.27 -6.81
C VAL A 213 20.78 -3.02 -6.00
N ALA A 214 21.81 -2.37 -5.46
CA ALA A 214 21.62 -1.10 -4.75
C ALA A 214 21.32 0.01 -5.76
N ASN A 215 20.34 0.84 -5.47
CA ASN A 215 19.97 1.99 -6.31
C ASN A 215 20.88 3.21 -6.06
N SER A 216 22.15 2.98 -5.73
CA SER A 216 23.11 4.04 -5.37
C SER A 216 23.62 4.84 -6.57
N ALA A 217 23.59 4.24 -7.77
CA ALA A 217 24.06 4.90 -8.99
C ALA A 217 23.16 6.08 -9.37
N GLY A 218 23.76 7.27 -9.43
CA GLY A 218 23.05 8.51 -9.76
C GLY A 218 22.05 8.95 -8.70
N TRP A 219 22.23 8.54 -7.45
CA TRP A 219 21.36 8.90 -6.33
C TRP A 219 21.31 10.41 -6.12
N VAL A 220 20.10 10.95 -6.06
CA VAL A 220 19.83 12.36 -5.78
C VAL A 220 19.07 12.46 -4.45
N PRO A 221 19.70 13.02 -3.40
CA PRO A 221 19.01 13.29 -2.13
C PRO A 221 17.77 14.16 -2.33
N SER A 222 16.69 13.84 -1.61
CA SER A 222 15.50 14.70 -1.61
C SER A 222 15.82 16.04 -0.96
N SER A 223 15.25 17.12 -1.49
CA SER A 223 15.39 18.47 -0.93
C SER A 223 14.45 18.74 0.24
N ASN A 224 13.40 17.93 0.40
CA ASN A 224 12.38 18.08 1.43
C ASN A 224 12.15 16.82 2.28
N ASP A 225 12.92 15.75 2.08
CA ASP A 225 12.96 14.56 2.92
C ASP A 225 14.43 14.26 3.30
N THR A 226 14.73 14.25 4.60
CA THR A 226 16.07 14.00 5.11
C THR A 226 16.46 12.52 5.11
N ASN A 227 15.51 11.61 4.87
CA ASN A 227 15.67 10.16 4.91
C ASN A 227 15.54 9.49 3.53
N ALA A 228 15.16 10.25 2.50
CA ALA A 228 14.91 9.74 1.16
C ALA A 228 15.62 10.50 0.05
N GLY A 229 15.67 9.89 -1.11
CA GLY A 229 16.22 10.39 -2.35
C GLY A 229 15.77 9.48 -3.48
N THR A 230 16.32 9.67 -4.68
CA THR A 230 15.95 8.83 -5.82
C THR A 230 17.18 8.36 -6.58
N GLY A 231 17.23 7.08 -6.93
CA GLY A 231 18.24 6.52 -7.80
C GLY A 231 17.82 6.49 -9.27
N THR A 232 18.64 5.88 -10.11
CA THR A 232 18.37 5.80 -11.56
C THR A 232 17.34 4.74 -11.93
N MET A 233 17.15 3.73 -11.08
CA MET A 233 16.17 2.66 -11.26
C MET A 233 14.87 2.99 -10.53
N GLY A 234 13.76 2.54 -11.09
CA GLY A 234 12.47 2.46 -10.41
C GLY A 234 11.85 1.08 -10.54
N THR A 235 10.79 0.81 -9.80
CA THR A 235 10.17 -0.51 -9.65
C THR A 235 8.66 -0.43 -9.81
N CYS A 236 8.15 -0.91 -10.94
CA CYS A 236 6.77 -0.78 -11.39
C CYS A 236 6.00 -2.10 -11.22
N CYS A 237 4.75 -2.03 -10.79
CA CYS A 237 3.79 -3.13 -10.95
C CYS A 237 2.34 -2.66 -10.78
N PRO A 238 1.35 -3.45 -11.21
CA PRO A 238 -0.05 -3.16 -10.93
C PRO A 238 -0.35 -3.03 -9.44
N GLU A 239 -1.27 -2.13 -9.12
CA GLU A 239 -1.63 -1.75 -7.76
C GLU A 239 -3.15 -1.63 -7.64
N MET A 240 -3.70 -2.09 -6.52
CA MET A 240 -5.10 -1.93 -6.17
C MET A 240 -5.19 -1.28 -4.79
N ASP A 241 -5.44 0.01 -4.79
CA ASP A 241 -5.65 0.81 -3.59
C ASP A 241 -7.05 0.56 -3.06
N VAL A 242 -7.14 -0.39 -2.13
CA VAL A 242 -8.41 -0.71 -1.46
C VAL A 242 -8.81 0.45 -0.56
N TRP A 243 -7.84 1.09 0.09
CA TRP A 243 -8.08 2.14 1.06
C TRP A 243 -6.90 3.08 1.11
N GLU A 244 -7.11 4.32 0.70
CA GLU A 244 -6.25 5.44 1.02
C GLU A 244 -7.10 6.47 1.74
N ALA A 245 -6.74 6.81 2.98
CA ALA A 245 -7.61 7.67 3.77
C ALA A 245 -6.91 8.37 4.93
N ASN A 246 -7.56 9.45 5.34
CA ASN A 246 -7.45 10.03 6.66
C ASN A 246 -8.86 10.29 7.21
N SER A 247 -8.97 11.04 8.30
CA SER A 247 -10.27 11.37 8.91
C SER A 247 -11.17 12.25 8.03
N VAL A 248 -10.63 12.90 6.99
CA VAL A 248 -11.35 13.87 6.16
C VAL A 248 -11.83 13.24 4.86
N SER A 249 -10.97 12.47 4.19
CA SER A 249 -11.26 11.89 2.88
C SER A 249 -10.77 10.45 2.77
N SER A 250 -11.37 9.73 1.83
CA SER A 250 -10.94 8.38 1.44
C SER A 250 -11.13 8.17 -0.06
N ALA A 251 -10.24 7.39 -0.66
CA ALA A 251 -10.32 6.90 -2.03
C ALA A 251 -10.11 5.37 -2.09
N TYR A 252 -10.64 4.77 -3.15
CA TYR A 252 -10.23 3.43 -3.60
C TYR A 252 -10.03 3.44 -5.11
N THR A 253 -8.92 2.86 -5.57
CA THR A 253 -8.35 3.16 -6.88
C THR A 253 -7.62 1.94 -7.46
N PRO A 254 -8.09 1.32 -8.57
CA PRO A 254 -7.30 0.37 -9.34
C PRO A 254 -6.32 1.10 -10.26
N HIS A 255 -5.08 0.62 -10.28
CA HIS A 255 -3.98 1.10 -11.10
C HIS A 255 -3.41 -0.04 -11.95
N PRO A 256 -3.90 -0.24 -13.19
CA PRO A 256 -3.37 -1.26 -14.08
C PRO A 256 -2.03 -0.82 -14.69
N CYS A 257 -1.23 -1.80 -15.08
CA CYS A 257 -0.02 -1.60 -15.88
C CYS A 257 -0.06 -2.50 -17.12
N THR A 258 0.62 -2.06 -18.19
CA THR A 258 0.79 -2.86 -19.42
C THR A 258 1.66 -4.10 -19.20
N THR A 259 2.40 -4.15 -18.09
CA THR A 259 3.24 -5.27 -17.68
C THR A 259 2.73 -5.78 -16.33
N LEU A 260 2.66 -7.10 -16.18
CA LEU A 260 2.31 -7.76 -14.93
C LEU A 260 3.57 -8.10 -14.13
N GLY A 261 3.42 -8.19 -12.81
CA GLY A 261 4.48 -8.47 -11.86
C GLY A 261 5.40 -7.28 -11.65
N GLN A 262 6.39 -7.46 -10.79
CA GLN A 262 7.43 -6.46 -10.59
C GLN A 262 8.28 -6.31 -11.86
N SER A 263 8.53 -5.06 -12.25
CA SER A 263 9.42 -4.74 -13.37
C SER A 263 10.26 -3.51 -13.05
N THR A 264 11.54 -3.56 -13.41
CA THR A 264 12.44 -2.40 -13.26
C THR A 264 12.30 -1.45 -14.44
N CYS A 265 12.24 -0.15 -14.16
CA CYS A 265 12.38 0.92 -15.16
C CYS A 265 13.67 1.70 -14.91
N THR A 266 14.16 2.44 -15.91
CA THR A 266 15.35 3.30 -15.76
C THR A 266 15.15 4.68 -16.40
N GLY A 267 15.64 5.72 -15.73
CA GLY A 267 15.63 7.09 -16.25
C GLY A 267 14.25 7.53 -16.73
N SER A 268 14.15 7.98 -17.99
CA SER A 268 12.89 8.46 -18.60
C SER A 268 11.87 7.37 -18.92
N THR A 269 12.24 6.08 -18.80
CA THR A 269 11.28 4.98 -18.94
C THR A 269 10.49 4.76 -17.66
N CYS A 270 11.01 5.23 -16.52
CA CYS A 270 10.19 5.44 -15.33
C CYS A 270 9.31 6.65 -15.56
N SER A 271 8.01 6.47 -15.36
CA SER A 271 7.04 7.57 -15.41
C SER A 271 7.43 8.66 -14.42
N ALA A 272 7.62 9.90 -14.89
CA ALA A 272 7.73 11.04 -13.99
C ALA A 272 6.46 11.15 -13.15
N PRO A 273 6.48 11.76 -11.94
CA PRO A 273 5.27 11.94 -11.14
C PRO A 273 4.14 12.62 -11.93
N ASN A 274 2.95 12.05 -11.88
CA ASN A 274 1.76 12.45 -12.66
C ASN A 274 1.93 12.35 -14.20
N SER A 275 2.87 11.53 -14.68
CA SER A 275 3.06 11.32 -16.11
C SER A 275 2.05 10.32 -16.67
N THR A 276 1.62 10.55 -17.90
CA THR A 276 0.84 9.58 -18.69
C THR A 276 1.73 8.60 -19.47
N ALA A 277 3.05 8.82 -19.44
CA ALA A 277 4.06 7.93 -20.04
C ALA A 277 4.36 6.72 -19.13
N GLY A 278 5.21 5.81 -19.61
CA GLY A 278 5.65 4.59 -18.91
C GLY A 278 4.64 3.44 -18.96
N THR A 279 4.79 2.44 -18.09
CA THR A 279 4.05 1.17 -18.17
C THR A 279 2.80 1.13 -17.29
N CYS A 280 2.76 1.92 -16.21
CA CYS A 280 1.68 1.93 -15.24
C CYS A 280 0.78 3.15 -15.36
N ASP A 281 -0.47 3.02 -14.93
CA ASP A 281 -1.38 4.13 -14.72
C ASP A 281 -1.17 4.74 -13.34
N GLN A 282 -0.39 5.83 -13.25
CA GLN A 282 -0.14 6.53 -11.99
C GLN A 282 -1.40 7.18 -11.39
N ALA A 283 -2.36 7.57 -12.23
CA ALA A 283 -3.54 8.30 -11.78
C ALA A 283 -4.68 7.38 -11.33
N GLY A 284 -4.75 6.16 -11.88
CA GLY A 284 -5.77 5.17 -11.57
C GLY A 284 -7.18 5.58 -11.99
N CYS A 285 -8.18 4.77 -11.64
CA CYS A 285 -9.59 5.13 -11.72
C CYS A 285 -10.20 5.27 -10.32
N ASP A 286 -10.07 6.44 -9.72
CA ASP A 286 -10.41 6.66 -8.32
C ASP A 286 -11.91 6.85 -8.07
N PHE A 287 -12.36 6.35 -6.92
CA PHE A 287 -13.63 6.74 -6.32
C PHE A 287 -13.38 7.32 -4.92
N ASN A 288 -13.44 8.64 -4.83
CA ASN A 288 -13.52 9.40 -3.58
C ASN A 288 -14.91 10.05 -3.51
N SER A 289 -15.70 9.76 -2.47
CA SER A 289 -17.08 10.23 -2.35
C SER A 289 -17.22 11.76 -2.42
N TYR A 290 -16.28 12.49 -1.80
CA TYR A 290 -16.26 13.95 -1.85
C TYR A 290 -15.97 14.43 -3.29
N ARG A 291 -14.95 13.85 -3.94
CA ARG A 291 -14.57 14.16 -5.32
C ARG A 291 -15.70 13.85 -6.32
N MET A 292 -16.48 12.81 -6.04
CA MET A 292 -17.68 12.42 -6.79
C MET A 292 -18.94 13.23 -6.42
N GLY A 293 -18.79 14.26 -5.59
CA GLY A 293 -19.78 15.30 -5.34
C GLY A 293 -20.63 15.11 -4.08
N ASN A 294 -20.49 14.00 -3.35
CA ASN A 294 -21.15 13.82 -2.06
C ASN A 294 -20.23 14.24 -0.90
N THR A 295 -20.32 15.51 -0.52
CA THR A 295 -19.51 16.14 0.53
C THR A 295 -19.98 15.85 1.97
N SER A 296 -21.03 15.05 2.13
CA SER A 296 -21.64 14.71 3.43
C SER A 296 -21.59 13.21 3.76
N PHE A 297 -20.83 12.44 2.97
CA PHE A 297 -20.80 10.99 3.09
C PHE A 297 -19.73 10.48 4.05
N TYR A 298 -18.46 10.85 3.86
CA TYR A 298 -17.34 10.35 4.65
C TYR A 298 -16.63 11.51 5.35
N GLY A 299 -16.43 11.41 6.67
CA GLY A 299 -15.71 12.40 7.47
C GLY A 299 -16.23 12.50 8.90
N PRO A 300 -15.73 13.44 9.71
CA PRO A 300 -15.99 13.46 11.15
C PRO A 300 -17.46 13.81 11.44
N GLY A 301 -18.24 12.85 11.94
CA GLY A 301 -19.68 12.99 12.20
C GLY A 301 -20.58 12.90 10.95
N LEU A 302 -20.06 12.42 9.83
CA LEU A 302 -20.82 12.24 8.58
C LEU A 302 -21.47 10.86 8.50
N THR A 303 -22.02 10.49 7.33
CA THR A 303 -22.74 9.22 7.13
C THR A 303 -21.86 8.02 7.50
N VAL A 304 -20.62 8.02 7.03
CA VAL A 304 -19.50 7.21 7.52
C VAL A 304 -18.68 8.11 8.44
N ASP A 305 -18.88 7.95 9.73
CA ASP A 305 -18.30 8.80 10.77
C ASP A 305 -16.87 8.36 11.11
N THR A 306 -15.89 9.17 10.71
CA THR A 306 -14.46 8.89 10.94
C THR A 306 -14.00 9.15 12.38
N LYS A 307 -14.85 9.70 13.26
CA LYS A 307 -14.59 9.72 14.71
C LYS A 307 -14.78 8.34 15.34
N GLN A 308 -15.38 7.44 14.59
CA GLN A 308 -15.64 6.07 14.99
C GLN A 308 -14.94 5.13 14.02
N LYS A 309 -14.85 3.90 14.48
CA LYS A 309 -14.32 2.76 13.75
C LYS A 309 -15.16 2.44 12.52
N ILE A 310 -14.53 2.07 11.41
CA ILE A 310 -15.21 1.86 10.12
C ILE A 310 -14.92 0.47 9.59
N THR A 311 -15.99 -0.30 9.34
CA THR A 311 -15.94 -1.48 8.46
C THR A 311 -15.85 -1.03 7.01
N VAL A 312 -14.88 -1.54 6.25
CA VAL A 312 -14.69 -1.30 4.82
C VAL A 312 -14.78 -2.63 4.07
N VAL A 313 -15.82 -2.77 3.26
CA VAL A 313 -16.03 -3.94 2.40
C VAL A 313 -15.76 -3.56 0.96
N THR A 314 -14.90 -4.30 0.28
CA THR A 314 -14.61 -4.12 -1.14
C THR A 314 -14.87 -5.43 -1.87
N GLN A 315 -15.80 -5.39 -2.83
CA GLN A 315 -16.14 -6.56 -3.65
C GLN A 315 -15.59 -6.37 -5.05
N PHE A 316 -14.96 -7.40 -5.59
CA PHE A 316 -14.43 -7.41 -6.94
C PHE A 316 -15.28 -8.37 -7.77
N VAL A 317 -16.30 -7.84 -8.43
CA VAL A 317 -17.31 -8.63 -9.14
C VAL A 317 -16.75 -9.15 -10.45
N GLY A 318 -16.88 -10.47 -10.66
CA GLY A 318 -16.52 -11.13 -11.92
C GLY A 318 -15.11 -11.72 -11.96
N SER A 319 -14.89 -12.60 -12.94
CA SER A 319 -13.59 -13.16 -13.30
C SER A 319 -13.56 -13.36 -14.83
N PRO A 320 -13.21 -12.32 -15.62
CA PRO A 320 -12.49 -11.11 -15.21
C PRO A 320 -13.35 -10.11 -14.42
N ILE A 321 -12.68 -9.26 -13.63
CA ILE A 321 -13.32 -8.20 -12.82
C ILE A 321 -14.02 -7.20 -13.75
N THR A 322 -15.29 -6.93 -13.51
CA THR A 322 -16.10 -5.96 -14.26
C THR A 322 -16.55 -4.77 -13.41
N GLN A 323 -16.56 -4.93 -12.08
CA GLN A 323 -17.03 -3.91 -11.16
C GLN A 323 -16.36 -4.04 -9.79
N ILE A 324 -16.01 -2.92 -9.17
CA ILE A 324 -15.52 -2.85 -7.79
C ILE A 324 -16.56 -2.11 -6.95
N ASN A 325 -17.21 -2.83 -6.03
CA ASN A 325 -18.18 -2.27 -5.11
C ASN A 325 -17.54 -1.90 -3.78
N ARG A 326 -18.13 -0.90 -3.13
CA ARG A 326 -17.78 -0.47 -1.78
C ARG A 326 -19.02 -0.49 -0.89
N PHE A 327 -18.86 -1.03 0.31
CA PHE A 327 -19.80 -0.88 1.41
C PHE A 327 -19.04 -0.52 2.68
N TYR A 328 -19.76 0.09 3.61
CA TYR A 328 -19.29 0.33 4.96
C TYR A 328 -20.22 -0.33 5.96
N VAL A 329 -19.71 -0.62 7.15
CA VAL A 329 -20.53 -1.01 8.30
C VAL A 329 -20.09 -0.20 9.52
N GLN A 330 -21.04 0.52 10.11
CA GLN A 330 -20.82 1.25 11.35
C GLN A 330 -22.01 1.06 12.27
N ASN A 331 -21.75 0.81 13.55
CA ASN A 331 -22.81 0.63 14.55
C ASN A 331 -23.84 -0.43 14.13
N GLY A 332 -23.36 -1.52 13.51
CA GLY A 332 -24.17 -2.63 13.01
C GLY A 332 -24.99 -2.32 11.74
N LYS A 333 -24.89 -1.12 11.16
CA LYS A 333 -25.62 -0.71 9.96
C LYS A 333 -24.74 -0.80 8.73
N VAL A 334 -25.23 -1.49 7.70
CA VAL A 334 -24.60 -1.49 6.38
C VAL A 334 -24.94 -0.19 5.66
N ILE A 335 -23.90 0.45 5.13
CA ILE A 335 -23.96 1.73 4.41
C ILE A 335 -23.40 1.47 3.01
N PRO A 336 -24.25 1.45 1.95
CA PRO A 336 -23.78 1.40 0.58
C PRO A 336 -22.88 2.61 0.26
N ASN A 337 -21.95 2.46 -0.67
CA ASN A 337 -21.17 3.61 -1.14
C ASN A 337 -22.06 4.74 -1.67
N SER A 338 -21.59 5.98 -1.55
CA SER A 338 -22.27 7.17 -2.05
C SER A 338 -22.48 7.09 -3.57
N GLN A 339 -23.62 7.58 -4.06
CA GLN A 339 -23.80 7.83 -5.49
C GLN A 339 -22.95 9.02 -5.94
N SER A 340 -22.38 8.93 -7.14
CA SER A 340 -21.81 10.10 -7.83
C SER A 340 -22.92 11.10 -8.15
N THR A 341 -22.67 12.38 -7.88
CA THR A 341 -23.52 13.51 -8.28
C THR A 341 -22.87 14.39 -9.34
N VAL A 342 -21.72 13.97 -9.87
CA VAL A 342 -21.03 14.67 -10.98
C VAL A 342 -21.84 14.48 -12.26
N SER A 343 -22.10 15.58 -12.96
CA SER A 343 -22.83 15.55 -14.24
C SER A 343 -22.17 14.60 -15.23
N GLY A 344 -22.94 13.64 -15.76
CA GLY A 344 -22.46 12.64 -16.72
C GLY A 344 -21.77 11.42 -16.10
N VAL A 345 -21.58 11.38 -14.77
CA VAL A 345 -20.99 10.24 -14.06
C VAL A 345 -21.99 9.71 -13.05
N THR A 346 -22.49 8.50 -13.27
CA THR A 346 -23.56 7.90 -12.44
C THR A 346 -23.08 6.61 -11.77
N GLY A 347 -23.79 6.19 -10.72
CA GLY A 347 -23.47 4.99 -9.95
C GLY A 347 -22.58 5.24 -8.73
N ASN A 348 -22.33 4.18 -7.97
CA ASN A 348 -21.58 4.17 -6.72
C ASN A 348 -20.47 3.09 -6.68
N SER A 349 -20.02 2.64 -7.84
CA SER A 349 -19.03 1.57 -8.00
C SER A 349 -18.11 1.90 -9.17
N ILE A 350 -16.89 1.33 -9.16
CA ILE A 350 -15.95 1.47 -10.27
C ILE A 350 -16.26 0.40 -11.31
N SER A 351 -16.40 0.83 -12.56
CA SER A 351 -16.48 0.00 -13.77
C SER A 351 -15.71 0.73 -14.89
N ASP A 352 -15.33 0.05 -15.98
CA ASP A 352 -14.67 0.74 -17.10
C ASP A 352 -15.53 1.90 -17.68
N SER A 353 -16.87 1.75 -17.66
CA SER A 353 -17.79 2.82 -18.08
C SER A 353 -17.83 4.00 -17.11
N PHE A 354 -17.81 3.74 -15.80
CA PHE A 354 -17.65 4.79 -14.78
C PHE A 354 -16.31 5.52 -14.98
N CYS A 355 -15.22 4.79 -15.17
CA CYS A 355 -13.89 5.37 -15.37
C CYS A 355 -13.84 6.27 -16.61
N ALA A 356 -14.39 5.82 -17.74
CA ALA A 356 -14.45 6.62 -18.95
C ALA A 356 -15.26 7.91 -18.76
N ALA A 357 -16.42 7.83 -18.09
CA ALA A 357 -17.25 8.98 -17.78
C ALA A 357 -16.55 9.95 -16.82
N GLN A 358 -15.94 9.43 -15.75
CA GLN A 358 -15.21 10.20 -14.73
C GLN A 358 -14.03 10.96 -15.33
N LYS A 359 -13.17 10.29 -16.11
CA LYS A 359 -12.02 10.93 -16.77
C LYS A 359 -12.48 12.02 -17.74
N THR A 360 -13.56 11.77 -18.49
CA THR A 360 -14.15 12.77 -19.39
C THR A 360 -14.68 13.98 -18.62
N ALA A 361 -15.46 13.75 -17.55
CA ALA A 361 -16.07 14.82 -16.76
C ALA A 361 -15.05 15.69 -16.02
N PHE A 362 -13.92 15.11 -15.59
CA PHE A 362 -12.84 15.82 -14.89
C PHE A 362 -11.77 16.40 -15.83
N GLY A 363 -11.84 16.07 -17.14
CA GLY A 363 -10.84 16.48 -18.12
C GLY A 363 -9.47 15.85 -17.86
N ASP A 364 -9.45 14.64 -17.31
CA ASP A 364 -8.25 13.86 -17.03
C ASP A 364 -7.97 12.91 -18.22
N THR A 365 -6.70 12.64 -18.51
CA THR A 365 -6.35 11.64 -19.53
C THR A 365 -6.73 10.24 -19.02
N ASN A 366 -7.44 9.45 -19.82
CA ASN A 366 -7.84 8.09 -19.44
C ASN A 366 -6.69 7.08 -19.65
N THR A 367 -5.63 7.25 -18.88
CA THR A 367 -4.51 6.29 -18.82
C THR A 367 -4.99 4.92 -18.37
N PHE A 368 -5.89 4.85 -17.39
CA PHE A 368 -6.54 3.62 -16.93
C PHE A 368 -6.96 2.68 -18.07
N ALA A 369 -7.77 3.17 -19.00
CA ALA A 369 -8.22 2.37 -20.15
C ALA A 369 -7.07 1.95 -21.07
N SER A 370 -6.12 2.85 -21.34
CA SER A 370 -4.97 2.56 -22.22
C SER A 370 -3.93 1.62 -21.59
N LYS A 371 -3.91 1.46 -20.27
CA LYS A 371 -3.04 0.52 -19.53
C LYS A 371 -3.73 -0.80 -19.17
N GLY A 372 -4.96 -1.02 -19.65
CA GLY A 372 -5.66 -2.30 -19.56
C GLY A 372 -6.95 -2.30 -18.73
N GLY A 373 -7.28 -1.19 -18.07
CA GLY A 373 -8.51 -1.04 -17.28
C GLY A 373 -8.72 -2.16 -16.25
N LEU A 374 -9.98 -2.50 -15.97
CA LEU A 374 -10.29 -3.58 -15.03
C LEU A 374 -9.85 -4.98 -15.52
N ALA A 375 -9.72 -5.19 -16.83
CA ALA A 375 -9.19 -6.44 -17.38
C ALA A 375 -7.69 -6.63 -17.03
N GLY A 376 -6.90 -5.55 -17.11
CA GLY A 376 -5.51 -5.53 -16.66
C GLY A 376 -5.40 -5.79 -15.15
N MET A 377 -6.24 -5.11 -14.36
CA MET A 377 -6.31 -5.33 -12.91
C MET A 377 -6.70 -6.78 -12.57
N SER A 378 -7.66 -7.34 -13.31
CA SER A 378 -8.05 -8.74 -13.16
C SER A 378 -6.91 -9.71 -13.47
N SER A 379 -6.03 -9.37 -14.42
CA SER A 379 -4.89 -10.22 -14.78
C SER A 379 -3.82 -10.19 -13.68
N ALA A 380 -3.59 -9.02 -13.06
CA ALA A 380 -2.71 -8.90 -11.91
C ALA A 380 -3.23 -9.68 -10.68
N SER A 381 -4.52 -9.54 -10.37
CA SER A 381 -5.18 -10.33 -9.31
C SER A 381 -5.02 -11.83 -9.53
N ALA A 382 -5.23 -12.30 -10.77
CA ALA A 382 -5.13 -13.72 -11.10
C ALA A 382 -3.74 -14.32 -10.82
N ALA A 383 -2.68 -13.50 -10.90
CA ALA A 383 -1.32 -13.89 -10.60
C ALA A 383 -1.00 -13.84 -9.09
N GLY A 384 -1.87 -13.26 -8.28
CA GLY A 384 -1.69 -13.04 -6.85
C GLY A 384 -1.01 -11.70 -6.56
N MET A 385 -1.57 -10.97 -5.60
CA MET A 385 -1.03 -9.68 -5.15
C MET A 385 -0.80 -9.68 -3.63
N VAL A 386 0.22 -8.98 -3.18
CA VAL A 386 0.64 -8.89 -1.77
C VAL A 386 -0.12 -7.77 -1.08
N LEU A 387 -0.63 -8.06 0.13
CA LEU A 387 -1.28 -7.04 0.98
C LEU A 387 -0.22 -6.14 1.62
N VAL A 388 -0.39 -4.83 1.43
CA VAL A 388 0.42 -3.77 1.99
C VAL A 388 -0.43 -2.92 2.94
N MET A 389 0.16 -2.55 4.09
CA MET A 389 -0.43 -1.64 5.07
C MET A 389 0.60 -0.58 5.45
N SER A 390 0.23 0.69 5.44
CA SER A 390 1.19 1.78 5.64
C SER A 390 0.57 3.01 6.33
N ILE A 391 1.44 3.90 6.78
CA ILE A 391 1.12 5.26 7.19
C ILE A 391 2.23 6.19 6.69
N TRP A 392 1.85 7.27 6.01
CA TRP A 392 2.81 8.18 5.37
C TRP A 392 2.22 9.58 5.17
N ASP A 393 3.12 10.55 4.99
CA ASP A 393 2.87 11.89 4.48
C ASP A 393 3.55 12.08 3.10
N ASP A 394 3.09 13.06 2.34
CA ASP A 394 3.39 13.15 0.92
C ASP A 394 4.35 14.31 0.60
N HIS A 395 5.60 13.97 0.33
CA HIS A 395 6.63 14.92 -0.07
C HIS A 395 6.50 15.44 -1.51
N ALA A 396 5.63 14.86 -2.34
CA ALA A 396 5.42 15.27 -3.72
C ALA A 396 4.25 16.26 -3.88
N ALA A 397 3.13 16.00 -3.21
CA ALA A 397 1.89 16.77 -3.39
C ALA A 397 1.15 17.08 -2.08
N ASN A 398 1.79 16.90 -0.91
CA ASN A 398 1.24 17.24 0.41
C ASN A 398 -0.11 16.58 0.71
N MET A 399 -0.41 15.43 0.09
CA MET A 399 -1.67 14.69 0.22
C MET A 399 -2.91 15.42 -0.32
N LEU A 400 -2.70 16.55 -1.02
CA LEU A 400 -3.80 17.38 -1.51
C LEU A 400 -4.67 16.66 -2.55
N TRP A 401 -4.09 15.67 -3.24
CA TRP A 401 -4.80 14.83 -4.19
C TRP A 401 -5.85 13.92 -3.50
N LEU A 402 -5.74 13.69 -2.20
CA LEU A 402 -6.69 12.91 -1.41
C LEU A 402 -7.72 13.79 -0.70
N ASP A 403 -7.29 14.87 -0.04
CA ASP A 403 -8.09 15.54 0.99
C ASP A 403 -8.33 17.05 0.80
N ALA A 404 -7.81 17.65 -0.28
CA ALA A 404 -7.90 19.08 -0.55
C ALA A 404 -8.23 19.36 -2.04
N PRO A 405 -8.28 20.63 -2.48
CA PRO A 405 -8.25 20.96 -3.92
C PRO A 405 -6.91 20.60 -4.60
N TYR A 406 -6.96 19.80 -5.65
CA TYR A 406 -5.78 19.42 -6.46
C TYR A 406 -6.12 19.21 -7.95
N PRO A 407 -5.24 19.63 -8.88
CA PRO A 407 -3.98 20.34 -8.66
C PRO A 407 -4.19 21.80 -8.23
N PRO A 408 -3.22 22.43 -7.55
CA PRO A 408 -3.33 23.81 -7.07
C PRO A 408 -3.49 24.84 -8.20
N THR A 409 -3.24 24.44 -9.46
CA THR A 409 -3.38 25.27 -10.65
C THR A 409 -4.80 25.31 -11.22
N LYS A 410 -5.71 24.43 -10.78
CA LYS A 410 -7.12 24.42 -11.20
C LYS A 410 -8.01 25.08 -10.14
N SER A 411 -9.13 25.66 -10.57
CA SER A 411 -10.14 26.21 -9.65
C SER A 411 -10.74 25.10 -8.79
N ALA A 412 -10.87 25.32 -7.48
CA ALA A 412 -11.52 24.39 -6.56
C ALA A 412 -12.98 24.08 -6.96
N SER A 413 -13.64 24.99 -7.69
CA SER A 413 -15.01 24.80 -8.19
C SER A 413 -15.09 23.92 -9.45
N SER A 414 -13.97 23.60 -10.10
CA SER A 414 -13.97 22.74 -11.29
C SER A 414 -14.25 21.29 -10.88
N PRO A 415 -15.04 20.54 -11.68
CA PRO A 415 -15.32 19.12 -11.43
C PRO A 415 -14.03 18.32 -11.18
N GLY A 416 -14.02 17.51 -10.12
CA GLY A 416 -12.91 16.64 -9.77
C GLY A 416 -11.71 17.33 -9.11
N VAL A 417 -11.72 18.64 -8.87
CA VAL A 417 -10.60 19.33 -8.22
C VAL A 417 -10.63 19.19 -6.71
N THR A 418 -11.76 19.48 -6.05
CA THR A 418 -11.85 19.39 -4.59
C THR A 418 -12.14 17.96 -4.14
N ARG A 419 -11.21 17.37 -3.37
CA ARG A 419 -11.28 15.97 -2.90
C ARG A 419 -11.55 15.84 -1.39
N GLY A 420 -11.66 16.95 -0.68
CA GLY A 420 -11.96 17.00 0.75
C GLY A 420 -12.00 18.43 1.27
N THR A 421 -12.08 18.58 2.60
CA THR A 421 -12.22 19.88 3.26
C THR A 421 -10.90 20.46 3.77
N CYS A 422 -9.76 19.82 3.50
CA CYS A 422 -8.47 20.30 3.95
C CYS A 422 -8.05 21.58 3.21
N SER A 423 -7.25 22.40 3.88
CA SER A 423 -6.69 23.61 3.27
C SER A 423 -5.76 23.26 2.11
N PRO A 424 -5.77 24.00 0.98
CA PRO A 424 -4.77 23.87 -0.08
C PRO A 424 -3.31 24.08 0.40
N SER A 425 -3.11 24.67 1.58
CA SER A 425 -1.79 24.87 2.20
C SER A 425 -1.46 23.86 3.30
N SER A 426 -2.31 22.85 3.50
CA SER A 426 -2.06 21.78 4.49
C SER A 426 -1.07 20.74 3.96
N GLY A 427 -0.73 19.77 4.81
CA GLY A 427 -0.05 18.55 4.40
C GLY A 427 1.45 18.64 4.11
N ALA A 428 2.07 19.82 4.26
CA ALA A 428 3.53 19.93 4.16
C ALA A 428 4.20 19.01 5.20
N PRO A 429 5.05 18.04 4.79
CA PRO A 429 5.60 16.99 5.67
C PRO A 429 6.14 17.50 6.99
N LYS A 430 7.10 18.44 6.94
CA LYS A 430 7.69 19.09 8.12
C LYS A 430 6.66 19.67 9.10
N THR A 431 5.53 20.20 8.60
CA THR A 431 4.44 20.72 9.44
C THR A 431 3.64 19.58 10.05
N VAL A 432 3.30 18.55 9.26
CA VAL A 432 2.51 17.40 9.69
C VAL A 432 3.29 16.56 10.71
N GLU A 433 4.56 16.26 10.45
CA GLU A 433 5.49 15.58 11.36
C GLU A 433 5.57 16.28 12.72
N ALA A 434 5.72 17.61 12.72
CA ALA A 434 5.86 18.40 13.95
C ALA A 434 4.56 18.51 14.74
N GLN A 435 3.41 18.66 14.07
CA GLN A 435 2.13 18.91 14.72
C GLN A 435 1.38 17.64 15.09
N ASN A 436 1.61 16.55 14.36
CA ASN A 436 0.82 15.32 14.43
C ASN A 436 1.70 14.08 14.66
N ALA A 437 2.85 14.23 15.32
CA ALA A 437 3.79 13.13 15.59
C ALA A 437 3.12 11.88 16.22
N ASN A 438 2.10 12.09 17.06
CA ASN A 438 1.38 11.00 17.73
C ASN A 438 0.26 10.37 16.89
N ALA A 439 0.03 10.83 15.65
CA ALA A 439 -0.94 10.24 14.75
C ALA A 439 -0.64 8.75 14.54
N GLN A 440 -1.69 7.95 14.40
CA GLN A 440 -1.58 6.53 14.15
C GLN A 440 -2.81 6.02 13.41
N VAL A 441 -2.61 4.92 12.70
CA VAL A 441 -3.68 4.14 12.08
C VAL A 441 -3.68 2.75 12.67
N ILE A 442 -4.87 2.17 12.81
CA ILE A 442 -5.04 0.78 13.20
C ILE A 442 -5.69 0.05 12.04
N TYR A 443 -5.18 -1.12 11.66
CA TYR A 443 -5.79 -2.04 10.70
C TYR A 443 -6.09 -3.35 11.39
N SER A 444 -7.27 -3.92 11.16
CA SER A 444 -7.67 -5.08 11.97
C SER A 444 -8.88 -5.82 11.42
N ASN A 445 -9.09 -7.02 11.95
CA ASN A 445 -10.16 -7.93 11.54
C ASN A 445 -10.23 -8.10 10.02
N ILE A 446 -9.07 -8.33 9.40
CA ILE A 446 -8.98 -8.62 7.97
C ILE A 446 -9.70 -9.94 7.71
N LYS A 447 -10.66 -9.92 6.78
CA LYS A 447 -11.36 -11.10 6.27
C LYS A 447 -11.30 -11.13 4.76
N PHE A 448 -11.23 -12.33 4.21
CA PHE A 448 -11.19 -12.53 2.77
C PHE A 448 -11.96 -13.80 2.38
N GLY A 449 -12.82 -13.71 1.38
CA GLY A 449 -13.59 -14.84 0.90
C GLY A 449 -14.55 -14.48 -0.24
N PRO A 450 -15.47 -15.37 -0.61
CA PRO A 450 -16.47 -15.09 -1.65
C PRO A 450 -17.31 -13.84 -1.33
N ILE A 451 -17.87 -13.22 -2.36
CA ILE A 451 -18.77 -12.07 -2.19
C ILE A 451 -19.92 -12.39 -1.22
N GLY A 452 -20.12 -11.51 -0.22
CA GLY A 452 -21.11 -11.68 0.84
C GLY A 452 -20.68 -12.62 1.97
N SER A 453 -19.46 -13.17 1.97
CA SER A 453 -18.99 -14.10 3.00
C SER A 453 -18.39 -13.42 4.24
N THR A 454 -18.06 -12.13 4.17
CA THR A 454 -17.27 -11.47 5.23
C THR A 454 -18.10 -10.64 6.20
N PHE A 455 -19.34 -10.31 5.82
CA PHE A 455 -20.28 -9.51 6.62
C PHE A 455 -21.72 -9.96 6.39
N ASN A 456 -22.63 -9.50 7.27
CA ASN A 456 -24.05 -9.72 7.08
C ASN A 456 -24.59 -8.75 6.02
N ALA A 457 -24.53 -9.16 4.74
CA ALA A 457 -25.05 -8.37 3.63
C ALA A 457 -26.57 -8.14 3.81
N PRO A 458 -27.09 -6.93 3.54
CA PRO A 458 -28.53 -6.71 3.55
C PRO A 458 -29.16 -7.56 2.44
N HIS A 459 -30.16 -8.35 2.82
CA HIS A 459 -30.97 -9.17 1.90
C HIS A 459 -31.83 -8.33 0.97
#